data_AF-A0A447U917-F1
#
_entry.id   AF-A0A447U917-F1
#
_cell.length_a   1.000
_cell.length_b   1.000
_cell.length_c   1.000
_cell.angle_alpha   90.00
_cell.angle_beta   90.00
_cell.angle_gamma   90.00
#
_symmetry.space_group_name_H-M   'P 1'
#
loop_
_entity.id
_entity.type
_entity.pdbx_description
1 polymer ?
#
loop_
_entity_poly.entity_id
_entity_poly.type
_entity_poly.pdbx_seq_one_letter_code
_entity_poly.pdbx_strand_id
1 'polypeptide(L)'
;MLKDNQKHNESVAPNSAFLSELQRALPEFFIADRYNEQGELIAKGGFDLARFERALKARNIDELTSGYQIDFIGKDYAKKQAGEKSVTVIVPDVEHNTLAENKNSHNLFLTGDNLDVFTPSAK
;
A
#
# COMPACT_ATOMS: atom_id res chain seq x y z
N MET A 1 -17.55 -5.15 -0.16
CA MET A 1 -16.31 -4.95 0.62
C MET A 1 -15.30 -6.09 0.45
N LEU A 2 -15.46 -7.30 1.01
CA LEU A 2 -14.47 -8.37 0.80
C LEU A 2 -14.26 -8.74 -0.67
N LYS A 3 -15.35 -8.88 -1.44
CA LYS A 3 -15.28 -9.14 -2.89
C LYS A 3 -14.55 -8.03 -3.66
N ASP A 4 -14.65 -6.78 -3.18
CA ASP A 4 -13.98 -5.63 -3.79
C ASP A 4 -12.49 -5.61 -3.43
N ASN A 5 -12.15 -6.02 -2.21
CA ASN A 5 -10.75 -6.20 -1.78
C ASN A 5 -10.07 -7.34 -2.52
N GLN A 6 -10.77 -8.45 -2.76
CA GLN A 6 -10.25 -9.55 -3.59
C GLN A 6 -9.92 -9.07 -5.01
N LYS A 7 -10.87 -8.38 -5.66
CA LYS A 7 -10.64 -7.78 -6.99
C LYS A 7 -9.50 -6.77 -6.99
N HIS A 8 -9.36 -5.98 -5.93
CA HIS A 8 -8.24 -5.06 -5.79
C HIS A 8 -6.91 -5.81 -5.70
N ASN A 9 -6.81 -6.82 -4.82
CA ASN A 9 -5.60 -7.60 -4.58
C ASN A 9 -5.11 -8.34 -5.83
N GLU A 10 -6.03 -8.79 -6.70
CA GLU A 10 -5.68 -9.38 -8.01
C GLU A 10 -4.85 -8.42 -8.89
N SER A 11 -5.04 -7.11 -8.73
CA SER A 11 -4.33 -6.07 -9.48
C SER A 11 -3.10 -5.51 -8.75
N VAL A 12 -2.82 -5.93 -7.51
CA VAL A 12 -1.69 -5.44 -6.72
C VAL A 12 -0.41 -6.12 -7.17
N ALA A 13 0.56 -5.31 -7.61
CA ALA A 13 1.92 -5.71 -7.91
C ALA A 13 2.85 -5.35 -6.74
N PRO A 14 4.06 -5.95 -6.64
CA PRO A 14 5.01 -5.66 -5.57
C PRO A 14 5.34 -4.18 -5.35
N ASN A 15 5.27 -3.36 -6.41
CA ASN A 15 5.56 -1.92 -6.35
C ASN A 15 4.31 -1.03 -6.32
N SER A 16 3.09 -1.59 -6.29
CA SER A 16 1.85 -0.81 -6.34
C SER A 16 1.69 0.14 -5.14
N ALA A 17 2.00 -0.34 -3.93
CA ALA A 17 1.94 0.48 -2.72
C ALA A 17 2.94 1.65 -2.77
N PHE A 18 4.18 1.35 -3.18
CA PHE A 18 5.23 2.35 -3.35
C PHE A 18 4.88 3.41 -4.39
N LEU A 19 4.34 3.00 -5.55
CA LEU A 19 3.91 3.95 -6.58
C LEU A 19 2.73 4.82 -6.11
N SER A 20 1.80 4.26 -5.34
CA SER A 20 0.68 5.02 -4.77
C SER A 20 1.15 6.06 -3.76
N GLU A 21 2.14 5.70 -2.93
CA GLU A 21 2.76 6.61 -1.98
C GLU A 21 3.52 7.73 -2.69
N LEU A 22 4.33 7.40 -3.71
CA LEU A 22 4.99 8.39 -4.55
C LEU A 22 3.99 9.32 -5.21
N GLN A 23 2.88 8.81 -5.77
CA GLN A 23 1.87 9.64 -6.41
C GLN A 23 1.19 10.60 -5.42
N ARG A 24 0.98 10.16 -4.18
CA ARG A 24 0.42 11.01 -3.12
C ARG A 24 1.40 12.08 -2.65
N ALA A 25 2.68 11.74 -2.51
CA ALA A 25 3.71 12.63 -2.00
C ALA A 25 4.24 13.62 -3.05
N LEU A 26 4.30 13.19 -4.31
CA LEU A 26 4.99 13.85 -5.41
C LEU A 26 4.14 13.85 -6.69
N PRO A 27 2.88 14.32 -6.66
CA PRO A 27 1.95 14.24 -7.78
C PRO A 27 2.45 14.96 -9.04
N GLU A 28 3.22 16.04 -8.88
CA GLU A 28 3.77 16.83 -9.97
C GLU A 28 4.80 16.08 -10.83
N PHE A 29 5.33 14.96 -10.33
CA PHE A 29 6.26 14.11 -11.07
C PHE A 29 5.57 12.95 -11.78
N PHE A 30 4.24 12.88 -11.79
CA PHE A 30 3.49 11.89 -12.54
C PHE A 30 2.88 12.50 -13.81
N ILE A 31 3.02 11.78 -14.92
CA ILE A 31 2.35 12.11 -16.19
C ILE A 31 0.93 11.54 -16.12
N ALA A 32 -0.06 12.31 -16.56
CA ALA A 32 -1.44 11.85 -16.64
C ALA A 32 -1.64 10.80 -17.74
N ASP A 33 -2.62 9.92 -17.53
CA ASP A 33 -3.10 8.98 -18.53
C ASP A 33 -3.58 9.72 -19.79
N ARG A 34 -3.25 9.18 -20.96
CA ARG A 34 -3.69 9.73 -22.25
C ARG A 34 -4.79 8.87 -22.84
N TYR A 35 -5.89 9.51 -23.23
CA TYR A 35 -7.06 8.87 -23.82
C TYR A 35 -7.27 9.34 -25.26
N ASN A 36 -7.89 8.49 -26.10
CA ASN A 36 -8.33 8.89 -27.44
C ASN A 36 -9.65 9.66 -27.39
N GLU A 37 -10.09 10.16 -28.55
CA GLU A 37 -11.37 10.88 -28.69
C GLU A 37 -12.58 9.99 -28.35
N GLN A 38 -12.42 8.66 -28.38
CA GLN A 38 -13.43 7.70 -27.96
C GLN A 38 -13.37 7.33 -26.46
N GLY A 39 -12.46 7.91 -25.69
CA GLY A 39 -12.31 7.68 -24.25
C GLY A 39 -11.52 6.41 -23.86
N GLU A 40 -10.86 5.74 -24.80
CA GLU A 40 -10.02 4.57 -24.55
C GLU A 40 -8.59 4.99 -24.18
N LEU A 41 -7.97 4.27 -23.24
CA LEU A 41 -6.62 4.54 -22.77
C LEU A 41 -5.59 4.23 -23.86
N ILE A 42 -4.90 5.25 -24.37
CA ILE A 42 -3.81 5.10 -25.35
C ILE A 42 -2.50 4.78 -24.64
N ALA A 43 -2.22 5.48 -23.54
CA ALA A 43 -0.99 5.32 -22.79
C ALA A 43 -1.24 5.59 -21.31
N LYS A 44 -0.84 4.62 -20.47
CA LYS A 44 -0.82 4.80 -19.02
C LYS A 44 0.28 5.78 -18.66
N GLY A 45 -0.11 6.86 -17.99
CA GLY A 45 0.80 7.80 -17.37
C GLY A 45 1.66 7.11 -16.32
N GLY A 46 2.82 7.69 -16.05
CA GLY A 46 3.80 7.10 -15.15
C GLY A 46 4.68 8.15 -14.50
N PHE A 47 5.54 7.69 -13.60
CA PHE A 47 6.50 8.55 -12.93
C PHE A 47 7.54 9.07 -13.94
N ASP A 48 7.64 10.40 -14.05
CA ASP A 48 8.62 11.09 -14.88
C ASP A 48 9.95 11.21 -14.12
N LEU A 49 10.76 10.15 -14.21
CA LEU A 49 12.08 10.11 -13.60
C LEU A 49 12.97 11.27 -14.10
N ALA A 50 12.89 11.64 -15.37
CA ALA A 50 13.72 12.71 -15.93
C ALA A 50 13.35 14.09 -15.37
N ARG A 51 12.07 14.34 -15.09
CA ARG A 51 11.63 15.53 -14.35
C ARG A 51 12.09 15.51 -12.90
N PHE A 52 12.01 14.35 -12.25
CA PHE A 52 12.46 14.17 -10.87
C PHE A 52 13.97 14.40 -10.72
N GLU A 53 14.78 13.76 -11.56
CA GLU A 53 16.23 13.96 -11.58
C GLU A 53 16.61 15.43 -11.84
N ARG A 54 15.94 16.10 -12.79
CA ARG A 54 16.19 17.54 -13.04
C ARG A 54 15.88 18.40 -11.83
N ALA A 55 14.84 18.09 -11.06
CA ALA A 55 14.53 18.80 -9.82
C ALA A 55 15.59 18.56 -8.73
N LEU A 56 16.15 17.34 -8.65
CA LEU A 56 17.20 16.98 -7.69
C LEU A 56 18.60 17.47 -8.07
N LYS A 57 18.89 17.65 -9.37
CA LYS A 57 20.19 18.12 -9.90
C LYS A 57 20.66 19.44 -9.28
N ALA A 58 19.73 20.27 -8.81
CA ALA A 58 20.07 21.54 -8.17
C ALA A 58 20.69 21.37 -6.76
N ARG A 59 20.53 20.22 -6.09
CA ARG A 59 20.79 20.13 -4.64
C ARG A 59 21.38 18.84 -4.04
N ASN A 60 21.65 17.76 -4.78
CA ASN A 60 22.56 16.64 -4.39
C ASN A 60 22.20 15.35 -5.15
N ILE A 61 22.84 15.06 -6.29
CA ILE A 61 22.74 13.74 -6.94
C ILE A 61 23.92 12.83 -6.60
N ASP A 62 25.09 13.40 -6.32
CA ASP A 62 26.31 12.62 -6.08
C ASP A 62 26.27 11.77 -4.79
N GLU A 63 25.44 12.14 -3.81
CA GLU A 63 25.30 11.46 -2.50
C GLU A 63 24.44 10.18 -2.53
N LEU A 64 23.58 10.00 -3.54
CA LEU A 64 22.60 8.90 -3.60
C LEU A 64 23.16 7.59 -4.18
N THR A 65 24.37 7.61 -4.74
CA THR A 65 24.96 6.47 -5.45
C THR A 65 25.49 5.36 -4.52
N SER A 66 25.52 5.57 -3.19
CA SER A 66 26.13 4.63 -2.23
C SER A 66 25.13 3.88 -1.32
N GLY A 67 23.90 3.66 -1.77
CA GLY A 67 22.90 2.91 -0.99
C GLY A 67 23.11 1.39 -1.07
N TYR A 68 23.71 0.78 -0.04
CA TYR A 68 23.72 -0.69 0.07
C TYR A 68 22.30 -1.21 0.36
N GLN A 69 21.75 -2.02 -0.54
CA GLN A 69 20.47 -2.69 -0.34
C GLN A 69 20.70 -4.17 -0.07
N ILE A 70 20.01 -4.71 0.93
CA ILE A 70 19.95 -6.15 1.15
C ILE A 70 18.90 -6.73 0.21
N ASP A 71 19.32 -7.67 -0.63
CA ASP A 71 18.44 -8.44 -1.48
C ASP A 71 18.31 -9.88 -0.96
N PHE A 72 17.09 -10.41 -0.96
CA PHE A 72 16.80 -11.73 -0.42
C PHE A 72 15.64 -12.37 -1.17
N ILE A 73 15.63 -13.70 -1.20
CA ILE A 73 14.56 -14.48 -1.85
C ILE A 73 13.24 -14.21 -1.12
N GLY A 74 12.21 -13.79 -1.85
CA GLY A 74 10.90 -13.46 -1.29
C GLY A 74 10.68 -11.97 -0.98
N LYS A 75 11.68 -11.10 -1.20
CA LYS A 75 11.56 -9.65 -0.99
C LYS A 75 10.38 -9.03 -1.73
N ASP A 76 10.18 -9.37 -2.99
CA ASP A 76 9.07 -8.83 -3.77
C ASP A 76 7.72 -9.46 -3.40
N TYR A 77 7.72 -10.69 -2.89
CA TYR A 77 6.50 -11.30 -2.33
C TYR A 77 6.08 -10.56 -1.05
N ALA A 78 7.02 -10.26 -0.16
CA ALA A 78 6.75 -9.48 1.05
C ALA A 78 6.23 -8.07 0.73
N LYS A 79 6.81 -7.40 -0.28
CA LYS A 79 6.30 -6.10 -0.76
C LYS A 79 4.88 -6.20 -1.32
N LYS A 80 4.59 -7.25 -2.09
CA LYS A 80 3.24 -7.49 -2.62
C LYS A 80 2.25 -7.67 -1.47
N GLN A 81 2.56 -8.55 -0.51
CA GLN A 81 1.71 -8.82 0.65
C GLN A 81 1.47 -7.56 1.50
N ALA A 82 2.47 -6.69 1.64
CA ALA A 82 2.30 -5.40 2.33
C ALA A 82 1.39 -4.41 1.57
N GLY A 83 1.22 -4.59 0.26
CA GLY A 83 0.33 -3.76 -0.57
C GLY A 83 -1.07 -4.33 -0.77
N GLU A 84 -1.31 -5.58 -0.36
CA GLU A 84 -2.63 -6.22 -0.42
C GLU A 84 -3.52 -5.72 0.72
N LYS A 85 -4.84 -5.72 0.49
CA LYS A 85 -5.84 -5.46 1.53
C LYS A 85 -6.20 -6.75 2.24
N SER A 86 -6.48 -6.69 3.54
CA SER A 86 -6.93 -7.87 4.28
C SER A 86 -8.21 -8.46 3.67
N VAL A 87 -8.32 -9.77 3.67
CA VAL A 87 -9.51 -10.52 3.24
C VAL A 87 -10.28 -11.10 4.43
N THR A 88 -9.96 -10.66 5.66
CA THR A 88 -10.62 -11.08 6.90
C THR A 88 -11.33 -9.90 7.57
N VAL A 89 -12.16 -10.18 8.58
CA VAL A 89 -12.92 -9.17 9.33
C VAL A 89 -12.77 -9.40 10.82
N ILE A 90 -12.72 -8.31 11.59
CA ILE A 90 -12.72 -8.37 13.05
C ILE A 90 -14.15 -8.59 13.55
N VAL A 91 -14.31 -9.53 14.48
CA VAL A 91 -15.58 -9.83 15.16
C VAL A 91 -15.34 -9.76 16.66
N PRO A 92 -16.20 -9.05 17.43
CA PRO A 92 -16.04 -8.98 18.88
C PRO A 92 -16.39 -10.32 19.54
N ASP A 93 -15.58 -10.73 20.51
CA ASP A 93 -15.97 -11.75 21.48
C ASP A 93 -16.92 -11.12 22.51
N VAL A 94 -18.22 -11.27 22.26
CA VAL A 94 -19.25 -10.62 23.09
C VAL A 94 -19.27 -11.20 24.50
N GLU A 95 -19.08 -12.51 24.67
CA GLU A 95 -19.10 -13.15 25.99
C GLU A 95 -17.95 -12.61 26.85
N HIS A 96 -16.74 -12.58 26.31
CA HIS A 96 -15.58 -12.08 27.05
C HIS A 96 -15.63 -10.56 27.29
N ASN A 97 -16.04 -9.78 26.29
CA ASN A 97 -16.04 -8.31 26.37
C ASN A 97 -17.17 -7.76 27.26
N THR A 98 -18.22 -8.55 27.54
CA THR A 98 -19.33 -8.12 28.40
C THR A 98 -19.11 -8.41 29.88
N LEU A 99 -18.06 -9.13 30.26
CA LEU A 99 -17.67 -9.35 31.65
C LEU A 99 -17.43 -8.00 32.36
N ALA A 100 -17.81 -7.94 33.64
CA ALA A 100 -17.78 -6.70 34.41
C ALA A 100 -16.36 -6.08 34.49
N GLU A 101 -15.33 -6.92 34.56
CA GLU A 101 -13.92 -6.53 34.54
C GLU A 101 -13.44 -6.01 33.18
N ASN A 102 -14.05 -6.43 32.07
CA ASN A 102 -13.58 -6.15 30.71
C ASN A 102 -14.35 -5.02 30.03
N LYS A 103 -15.61 -4.78 30.41
CA LYS A 103 -16.53 -3.84 29.73
C LYS A 103 -15.98 -2.42 29.57
N ASN A 104 -15.16 -1.95 30.52
CA ASN A 104 -14.54 -0.63 30.52
C ASN A 104 -13.00 -0.69 30.39
N SER A 105 -12.46 -1.85 30.01
CA SER A 105 -11.03 -2.02 29.77
C SER A 105 -10.60 -1.23 28.55
N HIS A 106 -9.43 -0.61 28.62
CA HIS A 106 -8.78 0.05 27.48
C HIS A 106 -7.69 -0.85 26.85
N ASN A 107 -7.51 -2.06 27.38
CA ASN A 107 -6.59 -3.05 26.83
C ASN A 107 -7.31 -3.88 25.77
N LEU A 108 -6.67 -4.07 24.62
CA LEU A 108 -7.22 -4.84 23.51
C LEU A 108 -6.43 -6.13 23.31
N PHE A 109 -7.14 -7.25 23.22
CA PHE A 109 -6.58 -8.55 22.87
C PHE A 109 -7.20 -9.00 21.54
N LEU A 110 -6.37 -9.32 20.56
CA LEU A 110 -6.79 -9.72 19.21
C LEU A 110 -6.20 -11.11 18.92
N THR A 111 -7.01 -11.97 18.31
CA THR A 111 -6.60 -13.32 17.89
C THR A 111 -6.67 -13.42 16.37
N GLY A 112 -5.64 -14.01 15.76
CA GLY A 112 -5.54 -14.15 14.30
C GLY A 112 -4.12 -14.00 13.79
N ASP A 113 -3.96 -13.98 12.46
CA ASP A 113 -2.72 -13.59 11.80
C ASP A 113 -2.43 -12.10 12.08
N ASN A 114 -1.20 -11.78 12.46
CA ASN A 114 -0.84 -10.42 12.86
C ASN A 114 -0.92 -9.41 11.70
N LEU A 115 -0.63 -9.81 10.47
CA LEU A 115 -0.70 -8.91 9.31
C LEU A 115 -2.14 -8.53 8.99
N ASP A 116 -3.06 -9.48 9.11
CA ASP A 116 -4.50 -9.23 8.95
C ASP A 116 -5.06 -8.37 10.08
N VAL A 117 -4.63 -8.62 11.32
CA VAL A 117 -5.03 -7.85 12.50
C VAL A 117 -4.60 -6.38 12.41
N PHE A 118 -3.46 -6.08 11.77
CA PHE A 118 -2.99 -4.70 11.58
C PHE A 118 -3.63 -3.96 10.41
N THR A 119 -4.20 -4.69 9.43
CA THR A 119 -4.81 -4.10 8.23
C THR A 119 -6.25 -4.56 7.98
N PRO A 120 -7.12 -4.57 9.01
CA PRO A 120 -8.40 -5.22 8.92
C PRO A 120 -9.30 -4.49 7.91
N SER A 121 -10.05 -5.27 7.14
CA SER A 121 -11.14 -4.71 6.35
C SER A 121 -12.27 -4.27 7.28
N ALA A 122 -12.61 -2.98 7.24
CA ALA A 122 -13.81 -2.49 7.90
C ALA A 122 -15.04 -3.24 7.36
N LYS A 123 -15.95 -3.59 8.27
CA LYS A 123 -17.24 -4.22 7.95
C LYS A 123 -18.18 -3.24 7.25
#